data_AF-A0A7T1MPU7-F1
#
_entry.id   AF-A0A7T1MPU7-F1
#
_cell.length_a   1.000
_cell.length_b   1.000
_cell.length_c   1.000
_cell.angle_alpha   90.00
_cell.angle_beta   90.00
_cell.angle_gamma   90.00
#
_symmetry.space_group_name_H-M   'P 1'
#
loop_
_entity.id
_entity.type
_entity.pdbx_description
1 polymer ?
#
loop_
_entity_poly.entity_id
_entity_poly.type
_entity_poly.pdbx_seq_one_letter_code
_entity_poly.pdbx_strand_id
1 'polypeptide(L)'
;MNSNESSLAPFQFEGRQVRVITDEQGEPWFVAADVCACLAIRNPSDALNRLDDDEKGLGQAETPGGEQSMSTVNEPGLYNLVLGSRKPEARRFKRWVTHEVLPAIRRTGRYAIPGAVAALPSAQQDRVSALLLIGDAVARVPGVKCGIAMAATLTCIQENTGLATESLRRALPATEEPICSLNATGLGQLLGMKAKDTNQHLAACGLQVRNQRGEWELTDAGRPWGEALPYCRQGHSGYQILWNPAVVDVVRELS
;
A
#
# COMPACT_ATOMS: atom_id res chain seq x y z
N MET A 1 9.11 8.01 27.39
CA MET A 1 8.35 9.24 27.11
C MET A 1 8.91 9.81 25.82
N ASN A 2 8.29 9.48 24.68
CA ASN A 2 8.69 10.07 23.39
C ASN A 2 7.57 11.01 22.97
N SER A 3 7.75 12.28 23.29
CA SER A 3 6.92 13.36 22.74
C SER A 3 7.27 13.48 21.26
N ASN A 4 6.33 13.10 20.41
CA ASN A 4 6.42 13.33 18.98
C ASN A 4 6.11 14.82 18.76
N GLU A 5 7.10 15.69 18.93
CA GLU A 5 6.97 17.09 18.54
C GLU A 5 6.87 17.12 17.01
N SER A 6 5.62 17.20 16.53
CA SER A 6 5.32 17.57 15.16
C SER A 6 5.82 19.00 14.97
N SER A 7 7.10 19.16 14.59
CA SER A 7 7.64 20.45 14.18
C SER A 7 6.88 20.90 12.93
N LEU A 8 5.83 21.69 13.15
CA LEU A 8 5.09 22.35 12.07
C LEU A 8 6.11 23.19 11.30
N ALA A 9 6.35 22.80 10.05
CA ALA A 9 7.20 23.57 9.16
C ALA A 9 6.71 25.02 9.15
N PRO A 10 7.59 26.02 9.32
CA PRO A 10 7.18 27.42 9.37
C PRO A 10 6.49 27.79 8.06
N PHE A 11 5.22 28.20 8.15
CA PHE A 11 4.47 28.67 6.99
C PHE A 11 5.11 29.96 6.47
N GLN A 12 5.75 29.90 5.31
CA GLN A 12 6.31 31.06 4.63
C GLN A 12 5.42 31.47 3.46
N PHE A 13 4.97 32.72 3.47
CA PHE A 13 4.23 33.33 2.38
C PHE A 13 5.01 34.53 1.83
N GLU A 14 5.48 34.46 0.58
CA GLU A 14 6.29 35.51 -0.06
C GLU A 14 7.52 35.93 0.77
N GLY A 15 8.18 34.98 1.45
CA GLY A 15 9.34 35.26 2.30
C GLY A 15 8.99 35.89 3.66
N ARG A 16 7.69 35.99 4.01
CA ARG A 16 7.22 36.38 5.34
C ARG A 16 6.79 35.15 6.11
N GLN A 17 7.27 35.03 7.33
CA GLN A 17 6.92 33.95 8.23
C GLN A 17 5.57 34.25 8.88
N VAL A 18 4.68 33.26 8.88
CA VAL A 18 3.43 33.28 9.66
C VAL A 18 3.59 32.30 10.82
N ARG A 19 3.53 32.82 12.05
CA ARG A 19 3.58 31.99 13.26
C ARG A 19 2.25 31.25 13.44
N VAL A 20 2.34 29.99 13.81
CA VAL A 20 1.21 29.09 14.04
C VAL A 20 1.31 28.50 15.44
N ILE A 21 0.21 28.50 16.15
CA ILE A 21 0.02 27.92 17.47
C ILE A 21 -0.97 26.78 17.30
N THR A 22 -0.67 25.61 17.86
CA THR A 22 -1.59 24.47 17.84
C THR A 22 -2.36 24.45 19.15
N ASP A 23 -3.69 24.35 19.06
CA ASP A 23 -4.51 24.21 20.27
C ASP A 23 -4.53 22.77 20.80
N GLU A 24 -5.27 22.56 21.90
CA GLU A 24 -5.40 21.25 22.55
C GLU A 24 -6.05 20.18 21.66
N GLN A 25 -6.79 20.58 20.63
CA GLN A 25 -7.47 19.69 19.67
C GLN A 25 -6.59 19.37 18.46
N GLY A 26 -5.41 20.00 18.36
CA GLY A 26 -4.52 19.85 17.22
C GLY A 26 -4.80 20.84 16.08
N GLU A 27 -5.72 21.80 16.28
CA GLU A 27 -6.13 22.74 15.24
C GLU A 27 -5.15 23.94 15.16
N PRO A 28 -4.86 24.44 13.94
CA PRO A 28 -3.92 25.53 13.75
C PRO A 28 -4.56 26.91 13.98
N TRP A 29 -3.90 27.71 14.81
CA TRP A 29 -4.20 29.11 15.05
C TRP A 29 -3.06 30.00 14.57
N PHE A 30 -3.35 30.91 13.64
CA PHE A 30 -2.36 31.77 12.98
C PHE A 30 -2.27 33.12 13.69
N VAL A 31 -1.06 33.63 13.95
CA VAL A 31 -0.90 34.96 14.55
C VAL A 31 -1.41 36.04 13.60
N ALA A 32 -2.43 36.77 14.04
CA ALA A 32 -3.20 37.70 13.21
C ALA A 32 -2.34 38.84 12.65
N ALA A 33 -1.35 39.30 13.42
CA ALA A 33 -0.42 40.34 12.98
C ALA A 33 0.38 39.91 11.74
N ASP A 34 0.86 38.66 11.72
CA ASP A 34 1.66 38.11 10.64
C ASP A 34 0.80 37.92 9.39
N VAL A 35 -0.43 37.41 9.56
CA VAL A 35 -1.43 37.26 8.49
C VAL A 35 -1.77 38.62 7.88
N CYS A 36 -2.08 39.62 8.70
CA CYS A 36 -2.39 40.97 8.25
C CYS A 36 -1.22 41.61 7.50
N ALA A 37 0.02 41.41 7.98
CA ALA A 37 1.21 41.88 7.30
C ALA A 37 1.35 41.23 5.91
N CYS A 38 1.15 39.91 5.79
CA CYS A 38 1.17 39.18 4.52
C CYS A 38 0.11 39.72 3.54
N LEU A 39 -1.10 39.98 4.03
CA LEU A 39 -2.23 40.48 3.24
C LEU A 39 -2.21 41.99 3.01
N ALA A 40 -1.19 42.71 3.51
CA ALA A 40 -1.09 44.16 3.46
C ALA A 40 -2.32 44.88 4.06
N ILE A 41 -2.91 44.28 5.10
CA ILE A 41 -3.98 44.85 5.89
C ILE A 41 -3.35 45.80 6.92
N ARG A 42 -3.66 47.09 6.81
CA ARG A 42 -3.03 48.14 7.62
C ARG A 42 -3.42 48.10 9.09
N ASN A 43 -4.66 47.73 9.38
CA ASN A 43 -5.20 47.71 10.73
C ASN A 43 -5.68 46.28 11.08
N PRO A 44 -4.85 45.50 11.81
CA PRO A 44 -5.25 44.16 12.26
C PRO A 44 -6.50 44.16 13.13
N SER A 45 -6.71 45.18 13.98
CA SER A 45 -7.91 45.25 14.84
C SER A 45 -9.19 45.37 14.02
N ASP A 46 -9.20 46.20 12.96
CA ASP A 46 -10.36 46.29 12.06
C ASP A 46 -10.59 44.99 11.29
N ALA A 47 -9.52 44.26 10.97
CA ALA A 47 -9.61 42.97 10.30
C ALA A 47 -10.28 41.93 11.19
N LEU A 48 -9.84 41.84 12.45
CA LEU A 48 -10.36 40.92 13.46
C LEU A 48 -11.80 41.24 13.87
N ASN A 49 -12.17 42.53 13.91
CA ASN A 49 -13.54 42.95 14.20
C ASN A 49 -14.57 42.49 13.14
N ARG A 50 -14.11 42.08 11.96
CA ARG A 50 -14.96 41.55 10.88
C ARG A 50 -15.11 40.05 10.90
N LEU A 51 -14.37 39.36 11.78
CA LEU A 51 -14.45 37.93 11.97
C LEU A 51 -15.42 37.61 13.10
N ASP A 52 -16.08 36.47 12.96
CA ASP A 52 -16.96 35.95 14.00
C ASP A 52 -16.14 35.59 15.25
N ASP A 53 -16.80 35.50 16.41
CA ASP A 53 -16.11 35.33 17.68
C ASP A 53 -15.41 33.96 17.81
N ASP A 54 -15.85 32.95 17.07
CA ASP A 54 -15.22 31.63 16.96
C ASP A 54 -14.03 31.60 15.99
N GLU A 55 -13.86 32.63 15.16
CA GLU A 55 -12.79 32.73 14.17
C GLU A 55 -11.53 33.44 14.67
N LYS A 56 -11.58 34.00 15.88
CA LYS A 56 -10.51 34.80 16.49
C LYS A 56 -10.27 34.41 17.95
N GLY A 57 -9.04 34.57 18.42
CA GLY A 57 -8.64 34.16 19.75
C GLY A 57 -7.39 34.84 20.26
N LEU A 58 -6.89 34.34 21.38
CA LEU A 58 -5.59 34.70 21.95
C LEU A 58 -4.74 33.45 22.06
N GLY A 59 -3.48 33.53 21.65
CA GLY A 59 -2.50 32.46 21.78
C GLY A 59 -1.16 32.98 22.27
N GLN A 60 -0.42 32.15 23.00
CA GLN A 60 0.94 32.48 23.43
C GLN A 60 1.90 32.28 22.26
N ALA A 61 2.61 33.33 21.86
CA ALA A 61 3.61 33.28 20.82
C ALA A 61 4.94 33.80 21.36
N GLU A 62 6.04 33.16 20.95
CA GLU A 62 7.37 33.75 21.15
C GLU A 62 7.52 35.02 20.29
N THR A 63 8.05 36.05 20.93
CA THR A 63 8.39 37.33 20.32
C THR A 63 9.81 37.70 20.76
N PRO A 64 10.46 38.69 20.10
CA PRO A 64 11.75 39.21 20.58
C PRO A 64 11.72 39.74 22.02
N GLY A 65 10.54 40.05 22.56
CA GLY A 65 10.33 40.47 23.96
C GLY A 65 10.00 39.32 24.92
N GLY A 66 10.07 38.07 24.48
CA GLY A 66 9.65 36.89 25.24
C GLY A 66 8.29 36.37 24.81
N GLU A 67 7.73 35.45 25.60
CA GLU A 67 6.40 34.87 25.38
C GLU A 67 5.33 35.93 25.63
N GLN A 68 4.47 36.17 24.64
CA GLN A 68 3.41 37.17 24.70
C GLN A 68 2.08 36.60 24.20
N SER A 69 0.99 37.01 24.86
CA SER A 69 -0.37 36.74 24.37
C SER A 69 -0.66 37.61 23.15
N MET A 70 -0.86 36.97 22.00
CA MET A 70 -1.12 37.63 20.72
C MET A 70 -2.49 37.24 20.17
N SER A 71 -3.12 38.14 19.44
CA SER A 71 -4.34 37.81 18.70
C SER A 71 -4.06 36.77 17.61
N THR A 72 -4.91 35.76 17.55
CA THR A 72 -4.83 34.66 16.59
C THR A 72 -6.14 34.56 15.79
N VAL A 73 -6.06 33.91 14.63
CA VAL A 73 -7.21 33.51 13.81
C VAL A 73 -7.10 32.03 13.49
N ASN A 74 -8.22 31.31 13.49
CA ASN A 74 -8.24 29.93 13.04
C ASN A 74 -8.30 29.86 11.50
N GLU A 75 -8.40 28.65 10.95
CA GLU A 75 -8.42 28.43 9.51
C GLU A 75 -9.63 29.09 8.80
N PRO A 76 -10.89 29.00 9.31
CA PRO A 76 -12.02 29.79 8.79
C PRO A 76 -11.76 31.30 8.76
N GLY A 77 -11.28 31.87 9.86
CA GLY A 77 -10.95 33.30 9.95
C GLY A 77 -9.86 33.72 8.97
N LEU A 78 -8.82 32.91 8.82
CA LEU A 78 -7.78 33.10 7.80
C LEU A 78 -8.38 33.15 6.39
N TYR A 79 -9.27 32.21 6.04
CA TYR A 79 -9.91 32.20 4.74
C TYR A 79 -10.80 33.44 4.51
N ASN A 80 -11.54 33.89 5.52
CA ASN A 80 -12.32 35.13 5.42
C ASN A 80 -11.42 36.35 5.10
N LEU A 81 -10.28 36.47 5.77
CA LEU A 81 -9.30 37.53 5.50
C LEU A 81 -8.72 37.44 4.08
N VAL A 82 -8.33 36.22 3.64
CA VAL A 82 -7.75 35.99 2.31
C VAL A 82 -8.77 36.27 1.20
N LEU A 83 -10.00 35.80 1.33
CA LEU A 83 -11.06 35.96 0.31
C LEU A 83 -11.53 37.41 0.17
N GLY A 84 -11.35 38.23 1.22
CA GLY A 84 -11.58 39.67 1.22
C GLY A 84 -10.40 40.52 0.73
N SER A 85 -9.20 39.94 0.60
CA SER A 85 -7.99 40.67 0.21
C SER A 85 -8.00 41.07 -1.28
N ARG A 86 -7.39 42.23 -1.56
CA ARG A 86 -7.23 42.77 -2.92
C ARG A 86 -5.87 42.43 -3.56
N LYS A 87 -4.97 41.76 -2.83
CA LYS A 87 -3.63 41.39 -3.36
C LYS A 87 -3.74 40.43 -4.56
N PRO A 88 -2.82 40.51 -5.53
CA PRO A 88 -2.83 39.60 -6.68
C PRO A 88 -2.78 38.12 -6.29
N GLU A 89 -2.04 37.77 -5.25
CA GLU A 89 -1.88 36.40 -4.78
C GLU A 89 -3.17 35.87 -4.14
N ALA A 90 -3.82 36.69 -3.30
CA ALA A 90 -5.12 36.37 -2.73
C ALA A 90 -6.20 36.21 -3.82
N ARG A 91 -6.14 37.04 -4.88
CA ARG A 91 -7.00 36.88 -6.06
C ARG A 91 -6.74 35.56 -6.79
N ARG A 92 -5.48 35.13 -6.92
CA ARG A 92 -5.12 33.83 -7.53
C ARG A 92 -5.67 32.67 -6.70
N PHE A 93 -5.48 32.70 -5.38
CA PHE A 93 -6.05 31.69 -4.47
C PHE A 93 -7.58 31.65 -4.57
N LYS A 94 -8.25 32.80 -4.44
CA LYS A 94 -9.70 32.92 -4.58
C LYS A 94 -10.20 32.35 -5.91
N ARG A 95 -9.52 32.67 -7.02
CA ARG A 95 -9.88 32.16 -8.34
C ARG A 95 -9.69 30.64 -8.43
N TRP A 96 -8.59 30.11 -7.92
CA TRP A 96 -8.34 28.67 -7.88
C TRP A 96 -9.41 27.93 -7.07
N VAL A 97 -9.72 28.40 -5.85
CA VAL A 97 -10.76 27.79 -5.01
C VAL A 97 -12.13 27.82 -5.71
N THR A 98 -12.51 28.96 -6.30
CA THR A 98 -13.86 29.16 -6.87
C THR A 98 -14.06 28.54 -8.25
N HIS A 99 -13.02 28.42 -9.06
CA HIS A 99 -13.12 27.87 -10.42
C HIS A 99 -12.69 26.41 -10.53
N GLU A 100 -11.85 25.92 -9.61
CA GLU A 100 -11.26 24.58 -9.67
C GLU A 100 -11.73 23.71 -8.49
N VAL A 101 -11.39 24.10 -7.26
CA VAL A 101 -11.61 23.26 -6.07
C VAL A 101 -13.09 23.04 -5.77
N LEU A 102 -13.85 24.11 -5.52
CA LEU A 102 -15.26 24.00 -5.17
C LEU A 102 -16.10 23.36 -6.29
N PRO A 103 -15.90 23.71 -7.59
CA PRO A 103 -16.59 23.01 -8.67
C PRO A 103 -16.21 21.53 -8.78
N ALA A 104 -14.96 21.13 -8.50
CA ALA A 104 -14.56 19.73 -8.49
C ALA A 104 -15.21 18.95 -7.35
N ILE A 105 -15.21 19.50 -6.12
CA ILE A 105 -15.89 18.91 -4.96
C ILE A 105 -17.38 18.79 -5.24
N ARG A 106 -18.04 19.85 -5.71
CA ARG A 106 -19.47 19.83 -6.02
C ARG A 106 -19.83 18.74 -7.06
N ARG A 107 -18.98 18.54 -8.07
CA ARG A 107 -19.25 17.57 -9.15
C ARG A 107 -18.91 16.13 -8.77
N THR A 108 -17.87 15.92 -7.96
CA THR A 108 -17.28 14.59 -7.76
C THR A 108 -17.27 14.12 -6.31
N GLY A 109 -17.68 14.97 -5.37
CA GLY A 109 -17.61 14.73 -3.93
C GLY A 109 -16.19 14.88 -3.34
N ARG A 110 -15.17 15.19 -4.15
CA ARG A 110 -13.78 15.32 -3.71
C ARG A 110 -12.98 16.30 -4.56
N TYR A 111 -11.83 16.74 -4.06
CA TYR A 111 -10.79 17.41 -4.83
C TYR A 111 -9.51 16.57 -4.76
N ALA A 112 -8.91 16.29 -5.91
CA ALA A 112 -7.66 15.54 -5.99
C ALA A 112 -6.63 16.41 -6.71
N ILE A 113 -5.43 16.51 -6.14
CA ILE A 113 -4.32 17.23 -6.76
C ILE A 113 -3.77 16.34 -7.89
N PRO A 114 -3.77 16.79 -9.15
CA PRO A 114 -3.22 16.01 -10.26
C PRO A 114 -1.75 15.65 -10.01
N GLY A 115 -1.42 14.36 -10.09
CA GLY A 115 -0.06 13.85 -9.85
C GLY A 115 0.29 13.59 -8.38
N ALA A 116 -0.56 14.00 -7.43
CA ALA A 116 -0.45 13.51 -6.07
C ALA A 116 -1.03 12.10 -6.00
N VAL A 117 -0.16 11.10 -5.87
CA VAL A 117 -0.59 9.79 -5.40
C VAL A 117 -0.94 9.99 -3.93
N ALA A 118 -2.22 10.13 -3.62
CA ALA A 118 -2.68 10.14 -2.24
C ALA A 118 -2.17 8.84 -1.60
N ALA A 119 -1.29 8.97 -0.61
CA ALA A 119 -0.97 7.84 0.25
C ALA A 119 -2.31 7.31 0.79
N LEU A 120 -2.48 5.99 0.79
CA LEU A 120 -3.65 5.39 1.39
C LEU A 120 -3.76 5.88 2.83
N PRO A 121 -4.96 6.24 3.33
CA PRO A 121 -5.15 6.48 4.75
C PRO A 121 -4.53 5.31 5.54
N SER A 122 -3.83 5.59 6.65
CA SER A 122 -3.07 4.57 7.41
C SER A 122 -3.89 3.30 7.67
N ALA A 123 -5.15 3.45 8.10
CA ALA A 123 -6.06 2.34 8.33
C ALA A 123 -6.35 1.47 7.08
N GLN A 124 -6.38 2.08 5.89
CA GLN A 124 -6.56 1.35 4.63
C GLN A 124 -5.26 0.65 4.22
N GLN A 125 -4.10 1.27 4.46
CA GLN A 125 -2.78 0.65 4.24
C GLN A 125 -2.57 -0.59 5.12
N ASP A 126 -2.96 -0.51 6.39
CA ASP A 126 -2.86 -1.63 7.34
C ASP A 126 -3.72 -2.82 6.88
N ARG A 127 -4.95 -2.56 6.43
CA ARG A 127 -5.84 -3.62 5.90
C ARG A 127 -5.28 -4.29 4.66
N VAL A 128 -4.76 -3.51 3.71
CA VAL A 128 -4.14 -4.07 2.49
C VAL A 128 -2.94 -4.94 2.88
N SER A 129 -2.09 -4.47 3.79
CA SER A 129 -0.91 -5.21 4.25
C SER A 129 -1.28 -6.53 4.93
N ALA A 130 -2.30 -6.52 5.79
CA ALA A 130 -2.81 -7.73 6.45
C ALA A 130 -3.35 -8.75 5.44
N LEU A 131 -4.10 -8.30 4.43
CA LEU A 131 -4.64 -9.17 3.39
C LEU A 131 -3.54 -9.76 2.49
N LEU A 132 -2.52 -8.99 2.15
CA LEU A 132 -1.36 -9.49 1.41
C LEU A 132 -0.60 -10.56 2.21
N LEU A 133 -0.41 -10.35 3.52
CA LEU A 133 0.23 -11.31 4.41
C LEU A 133 -0.56 -12.63 4.48
N ILE A 134 -1.88 -12.55 4.62
CA ILE A 134 -2.75 -13.74 4.60
C ILE A 134 -2.68 -14.44 3.24
N GLY A 135 -2.72 -13.68 2.15
CA GLY A 135 -2.59 -14.20 0.79
C GLY A 135 -1.32 -15.00 0.56
N ASP A 136 -0.19 -14.45 1.02
CA ASP A 136 1.11 -15.12 0.98
C ASP A 136 1.14 -16.39 1.83
N ALA A 137 0.55 -16.37 3.04
CA ALA A 137 0.42 -17.57 3.86
C ALA A 137 -0.43 -18.66 3.18
N VAL A 138 -1.54 -18.28 2.55
CA VAL A 138 -2.42 -19.18 1.78
C VAL A 138 -1.68 -19.78 0.59
N ALA A 139 -0.84 -19.02 -0.11
CA ALA A 139 -0.05 -19.49 -1.24
C ALA A 139 1.00 -20.57 -0.86
N ARG A 140 1.35 -20.68 0.43
CA ARG A 140 2.28 -21.70 0.95
C ARG A 140 1.59 -23.00 1.39
N VAL A 141 0.26 -23.05 1.39
CA VAL A 141 -0.49 -24.25 1.76
C VAL A 141 -0.33 -25.30 0.66
N PRO A 142 0.12 -26.53 0.97
CA PRO A 142 0.26 -27.59 -0.03
C PRO A 142 -1.04 -27.83 -0.81
N GLY A 143 -0.95 -27.87 -2.14
CA GLY A 143 -2.10 -28.02 -3.05
C GLY A 143 -2.80 -26.73 -3.44
N VAL A 144 -2.43 -25.58 -2.86
CA VAL A 144 -2.93 -24.26 -3.28
C VAL A 144 -2.01 -23.67 -4.34
N LYS A 145 -2.55 -23.41 -5.54
CA LYS A 145 -1.79 -22.75 -6.61
C LYS A 145 -1.63 -21.26 -6.34
N CYS A 146 -0.44 -20.72 -6.59
CA CYS A 146 -0.10 -19.32 -6.35
C CYS A 146 -1.07 -18.35 -7.05
N GLY A 147 -1.40 -18.60 -8.33
CA GLY A 147 -2.35 -17.75 -9.07
C GLY A 147 -3.76 -17.70 -8.45
N ILE A 148 -4.23 -18.82 -7.86
CA ILE A 148 -5.51 -18.88 -7.15
C ILE A 148 -5.44 -18.06 -5.86
N ALA A 149 -4.37 -18.23 -5.08
CA ALA A 149 -4.14 -17.45 -3.86
C ALA A 149 -4.09 -15.95 -4.18
N MET A 150 -3.33 -15.53 -5.19
CA MET A 150 -3.26 -14.13 -5.65
C MET A 150 -4.62 -13.59 -6.08
N ALA A 151 -5.40 -14.35 -6.86
CA ALA A 151 -6.72 -13.93 -7.31
C ALA A 151 -7.70 -13.77 -6.13
N ALA A 152 -7.65 -14.68 -5.16
CA ALA A 152 -8.44 -14.58 -3.93
C ALA A 152 -8.03 -13.35 -3.12
N THR A 153 -6.72 -13.12 -2.94
CA THR A 153 -6.20 -11.93 -2.23
C THR A 153 -6.63 -10.62 -2.87
N LEU A 154 -6.53 -10.50 -4.20
CA LEU A 154 -6.99 -9.32 -4.94
C LEU A 154 -8.50 -9.10 -4.80
N THR A 155 -9.28 -10.18 -4.72
CA THR A 155 -10.73 -10.10 -4.45
C THR A 155 -10.99 -9.56 -3.05
N CYS A 156 -10.31 -10.10 -2.03
CA CYS A 156 -10.46 -9.64 -0.66
C CYS A 156 -10.04 -8.17 -0.50
N ILE A 157 -8.97 -7.73 -1.17
CA ILE A 157 -8.55 -6.32 -1.17
C ILE A 157 -9.66 -5.43 -1.74
N GLN A 158 -10.19 -5.79 -2.90
CA GLN A 158 -11.28 -5.04 -3.53
C GLN A 158 -12.51 -4.94 -2.60
N GLU A 159 -12.94 -6.03 -1.98
CA GLU A 159 -14.13 -6.08 -1.12
C GLU A 159 -13.96 -5.28 0.19
N ASN A 160 -12.77 -5.28 0.77
CA ASN A 160 -12.52 -4.64 2.08
C ASN A 160 -12.07 -3.18 1.98
N THR A 161 -11.61 -2.75 0.81
CA THR A 161 -11.00 -1.42 0.64
C THR A 161 -11.58 -0.61 -0.53
N GLY A 162 -12.32 -1.25 -1.44
CA GLY A 162 -12.84 -0.61 -2.66
C GLY A 162 -11.76 -0.30 -3.71
N LEU A 163 -10.50 -0.69 -3.47
CA LEU A 163 -9.40 -0.46 -4.42
C LEU A 163 -9.56 -1.34 -5.64
N ALA A 164 -9.60 -0.73 -6.82
CA ALA A 164 -9.63 -1.41 -8.12
C ALA A 164 -8.48 -2.42 -8.25
N THR A 165 -8.80 -3.71 -8.37
CA THR A 165 -7.80 -4.78 -8.56
C THR A 165 -7.91 -5.50 -9.91
N GLU A 166 -8.87 -5.11 -10.75
CA GLU A 166 -9.27 -5.81 -11.97
C GLU A 166 -8.15 -5.89 -13.00
N SER A 167 -7.35 -4.82 -13.14
CA SER A 167 -6.19 -4.81 -14.03
C SER A 167 -5.14 -5.84 -13.61
N LEU A 168 -4.90 -5.95 -12.30
CA LEU A 168 -3.98 -6.95 -11.74
C LEU A 168 -4.57 -8.35 -11.88
N ARG A 169 -5.87 -8.51 -11.64
CA ARG A 169 -6.56 -9.79 -11.77
C ARG A 169 -6.53 -10.32 -13.19
N ARG A 170 -6.72 -9.46 -14.20
CA ARG A 170 -6.63 -9.85 -15.62
C ARG A 170 -5.20 -10.17 -16.06
N ALA A 171 -4.19 -9.63 -15.38
CA ALA A 171 -2.79 -9.93 -15.65
C ALA A 171 -2.33 -11.26 -15.02
N LEU A 172 -3.13 -11.86 -14.12
CA LEU A 172 -2.82 -13.19 -13.59
C LEU A 172 -2.93 -14.23 -14.71
N PRO A 173 -1.92 -15.12 -14.87
CA PRO A 173 -1.96 -16.16 -15.88
C PRO A 173 -3.12 -17.12 -15.62
N ALA A 174 -3.71 -17.65 -16.69
CA ALA A 174 -4.66 -18.75 -16.59
C ALA A 174 -3.96 -19.95 -15.92
N THR A 175 -4.69 -20.66 -15.06
CA THR A 175 -4.18 -21.82 -14.32
C THR A 175 -4.01 -23.03 -15.24
N GLU A 176 -3.09 -22.96 -16.19
CA GLU A 176 -2.82 -24.01 -17.20
C GLU A 176 -1.63 -24.90 -16.83
N GLU A 177 -1.05 -24.74 -15.63
CA GLU A 177 0.04 -25.62 -15.19
C GLU A 177 -0.47 -27.06 -15.00
N PRO A 178 0.05 -28.05 -15.77
CA PRO A 178 -0.34 -29.44 -15.60
C PRO A 178 -0.01 -29.89 -14.17
N ILE A 179 -0.99 -30.49 -13.50
CA ILE A 179 -0.86 -30.85 -12.09
C ILE A 179 0.17 -31.99 -11.97
N CYS A 180 1.09 -31.85 -11.01
CA CYS A 180 1.94 -32.93 -10.53
C CYS A 180 1.07 -34.08 -10.02
N SER A 181 0.87 -35.09 -10.87
CA SER A 181 -0.13 -36.15 -10.65
C SER A 181 0.45 -37.54 -10.80
N LEU A 182 1.63 -37.67 -11.43
CA LEU A 182 2.23 -38.95 -11.72
C LEU A 182 3.30 -39.29 -10.69
N ASN A 183 3.12 -40.38 -9.93
CA ASN A 183 4.24 -40.96 -9.20
C ASN A 183 5.24 -41.63 -10.16
N ALA A 184 6.38 -42.10 -9.66
CA ALA A 184 7.41 -42.74 -10.49
C ALA A 184 6.89 -43.93 -11.33
N THR A 185 5.85 -44.63 -10.87
CA THR A 185 5.20 -45.69 -11.64
C THR A 185 4.40 -45.13 -12.81
N GLY A 186 3.55 -44.13 -12.57
CA GLY A 186 2.77 -43.47 -13.62
C GLY A 186 3.66 -42.79 -14.66
N LEU A 187 4.73 -42.12 -14.22
CA LEU A 187 5.70 -41.51 -15.12
C LEU A 187 6.47 -42.58 -15.91
N GLY A 188 6.84 -43.70 -15.26
CA GLY A 188 7.48 -44.84 -15.91
C GLY A 188 6.65 -45.45 -17.04
N GLN A 189 5.32 -45.51 -16.89
CA GLN A 189 4.44 -45.98 -17.97
C GLN A 189 4.53 -45.12 -19.23
N LEU A 190 4.70 -43.79 -19.09
CA LEU A 190 4.87 -42.88 -20.23
C LEU A 190 6.26 -42.98 -20.87
N LEU A 191 7.28 -43.35 -20.08
CA LEU A 191 8.65 -43.53 -20.53
C LEU A 191 8.97 -44.96 -20.99
N GLY A 192 8.06 -45.91 -20.81
CA GLY A 192 8.31 -47.34 -21.06
C GLY A 192 9.26 -47.99 -20.05
N MET A 193 9.38 -47.43 -18.84
CA MET A 193 10.31 -47.84 -17.80
C MET A 193 9.59 -48.36 -16.54
N LYS A 194 10.25 -49.26 -15.79
CA LYS A 194 9.75 -49.64 -14.46
C LYS A 194 10.04 -48.53 -13.46
N ALA A 195 9.21 -48.40 -12.42
CA ALA A 195 9.35 -47.34 -11.41
C ALA A 195 10.74 -47.19 -10.79
N LYS A 196 11.47 -48.30 -10.60
CA LYS A 196 12.86 -48.27 -10.11
C LYS A 196 13.80 -47.59 -11.12
N ASP A 197 13.68 -47.98 -12.39
CA ASP A 197 14.50 -47.46 -13.48
C ASP A 197 14.14 -45.98 -13.75
N THR A 198 12.86 -45.62 -13.71
CA THR A 198 12.39 -44.23 -13.79
C THR A 198 13.04 -43.35 -12.71
N ASN A 199 13.08 -43.84 -11.46
CA ASN A 199 13.67 -43.06 -10.37
C ASN A 199 15.19 -42.88 -10.55
N GLN A 200 15.88 -43.93 -10.99
CA GLN A 200 17.31 -43.84 -11.28
C GLN A 200 17.58 -42.89 -12.45
N HIS A 201 16.72 -42.89 -13.47
CA HIS A 201 16.84 -42.05 -14.65
C HIS A 201 16.60 -40.57 -14.31
N LEU A 202 15.56 -40.26 -13.54
CA LEU A 202 15.31 -38.91 -13.02
C LEU A 202 16.47 -38.38 -12.17
N ALA A 203 17.13 -39.27 -11.41
CA ALA A 203 18.31 -38.91 -10.62
C ALA A 203 19.54 -38.67 -11.51
N ALA A 204 19.72 -39.47 -12.56
CA ALA A 204 20.77 -39.27 -13.55
C ALA A 204 20.59 -37.95 -14.32
N CYS A 205 19.35 -37.54 -14.59
CA CYS A 205 19.00 -36.23 -15.15
C CYS A 205 19.15 -35.07 -14.13
N GLY A 206 19.52 -35.36 -12.88
CA GLY A 206 19.69 -34.36 -11.82
C GLY A 206 18.40 -33.76 -11.29
N LEU A 207 17.22 -34.34 -11.59
CA LEU A 207 15.91 -33.82 -11.17
C LEU A 207 15.51 -34.27 -9.76
N GLN A 208 16.10 -35.34 -9.26
CA GLN A 208 15.89 -35.79 -7.88
C GLN A 208 17.17 -36.38 -7.30
N VAL A 209 17.25 -36.43 -5.97
CA VAL A 209 18.40 -36.98 -5.25
C VAL A 209 17.92 -37.85 -4.10
N ARG A 210 18.76 -38.82 -3.71
CA ARG A 210 18.49 -39.65 -2.53
C ARG A 210 19.08 -38.96 -1.31
N ASN A 211 18.25 -38.65 -0.33
CA ASN A 211 18.67 -37.99 0.90
C ASN A 211 19.43 -38.96 1.85
N GLN A 212 19.90 -38.45 2.99
CA GLN A 212 20.60 -39.25 4.01
C GLN A 212 19.73 -40.36 4.62
N ARG A 213 18.40 -40.26 4.52
CA ARG A 213 17.43 -41.26 4.99
C ARG A 213 17.07 -42.29 3.92
N GLY A 214 17.65 -42.18 2.72
CA GLY A 214 17.37 -43.08 1.61
C GLY A 214 16.06 -42.80 0.86
N GLU A 215 15.43 -41.66 1.11
CA GLU A 215 14.19 -41.19 0.47
C GLU A 215 14.53 -40.29 -0.73
N TRP A 216 13.61 -40.21 -1.69
CA TRP A 216 13.76 -39.33 -2.86
C TRP A 216 13.30 -37.92 -2.53
N GLU A 217 14.12 -36.94 -2.88
CA GLU A 217 13.85 -35.51 -2.74
C GLU A 217 14.08 -34.78 -4.07
N LEU A 218 13.31 -33.72 -4.31
CA LEU A 218 13.47 -32.86 -5.49
C LEU A 218 14.74 -32.02 -5.36
N THR A 219 15.52 -31.96 -6.42
CA THR A 219 16.59 -30.95 -6.57
C THR A 219 15.99 -29.64 -7.04
N ASP A 220 16.79 -28.56 -7.04
CA ASP A 220 16.34 -27.27 -7.59
C ASP A 220 15.97 -27.36 -9.08
N ALA A 221 16.63 -28.25 -9.84
CA ALA A 221 16.27 -28.53 -11.23
C ALA A 221 14.96 -29.32 -11.36
N GLY A 222 14.60 -30.13 -10.36
CA GLY A 222 13.36 -30.91 -10.34
C GLY A 222 12.13 -30.14 -9.85
N ARG A 223 12.30 -29.13 -8.99
CA ARG A 223 11.19 -28.32 -8.41
C ARG A 223 10.19 -27.77 -9.44
N PRO A 224 10.58 -27.32 -10.64
CA PRO A 224 9.61 -26.85 -11.65
C PRO A 224 8.69 -27.96 -12.18
N TRP A 225 9.10 -29.22 -12.02
CA TRP A 225 8.47 -30.38 -12.68
C TRP A 225 7.84 -31.37 -11.70
N GLY A 226 7.97 -31.15 -10.40
CA GLY A 226 7.47 -32.08 -9.40
C GLY A 226 7.17 -31.41 -8.07
N GLU A 227 6.31 -32.07 -7.29
CA GLU A 227 5.92 -31.65 -5.94
C GLU A 227 6.09 -32.83 -4.96
N ALA A 228 6.62 -32.55 -3.78
CA ALA A 228 6.69 -33.52 -2.69
C ALA A 228 5.43 -33.41 -1.83
N LEU A 229 4.61 -34.46 -1.81
CA LEU A 229 3.35 -34.51 -1.06
C LEU A 229 3.39 -35.59 0.02
N PRO A 230 2.84 -35.32 1.22
CA PRO A 230 2.72 -36.33 2.25
C PRO A 230 1.77 -37.44 1.78
N TYR A 231 2.12 -38.69 2.06
CA TYR A 231 1.26 -39.84 1.81
C TYR A 231 1.27 -40.77 3.03
N CYS A 232 0.20 -41.55 3.17
CA CYS A 232 0.10 -42.60 4.16
C CYS A 232 -0.39 -43.87 3.48
N ARG A 233 0.40 -44.96 3.54
CA ARG A 233 0.05 -46.24 2.92
C ARG A 233 0.42 -47.39 3.84
N GLN A 234 -0.55 -48.26 4.14
CA GLN A 234 -0.37 -49.45 4.98
C GLN A 234 0.31 -49.13 6.35
N GLY A 235 -0.05 -48.00 6.96
CA GLY A 235 0.51 -47.57 8.25
C GLY A 235 1.88 -46.89 8.19
N HIS A 236 2.49 -46.76 7.00
CA HIS A 236 3.71 -45.97 6.80
C HIS A 236 3.36 -44.59 6.26
N SER A 237 3.78 -43.55 6.97
CA SER A 237 3.72 -42.15 6.52
C SER A 237 5.08 -41.72 5.94
N GLY A 238 5.04 -40.94 4.87
CA GLY A 238 6.24 -40.41 4.22
C GLY A 238 5.88 -39.33 3.20
N TYR A 239 6.86 -38.92 2.40
CA TYR A 239 6.65 -38.03 1.27
C TYR A 239 6.84 -38.80 -0.03
N GLN A 240 5.99 -38.53 -1.01
CA GLN A 240 6.16 -39.00 -2.39
C GLN A 240 6.34 -37.80 -3.31
N ILE A 241 7.18 -37.94 -4.32
CA ILE A 241 7.26 -36.97 -5.40
C ILE A 241 6.20 -37.33 -6.44
N LEU A 242 5.33 -36.37 -6.74
CA LEU A 242 4.47 -36.42 -7.92
C LEU A 242 5.07 -35.52 -8.99
N TRP A 243 5.08 -36.01 -10.22
CA TRP A 243 5.66 -35.36 -11.38
C TRP A 243 4.57 -34.79 -12.28
N ASN A 244 4.86 -33.62 -12.86
CA ASN A 244 4.14 -33.05 -13.97
C ASN A 244 4.39 -33.94 -15.22
N PRO A 245 3.34 -34.38 -15.95
CA PRO A 245 3.52 -35.18 -17.17
C PRO A 245 4.48 -34.57 -18.21
N ALA A 246 4.59 -33.24 -18.28
CA ALA A 246 5.49 -32.54 -19.18
C ALA A 246 6.99 -32.81 -18.90
N VAL A 247 7.35 -33.31 -17.71
CA VAL A 247 8.73 -33.70 -17.39
C VAL A 247 9.24 -34.83 -18.30
N VAL A 248 8.34 -35.58 -18.94
CA VAL A 248 8.70 -36.65 -19.89
C VAL A 248 9.53 -36.10 -21.04
N ASP A 249 9.18 -34.93 -21.57
CA ASP A 249 9.89 -34.34 -22.70
C ASP A 249 11.29 -33.87 -22.27
N VAL A 250 11.40 -33.24 -21.10
CA VAL A 250 12.67 -32.83 -20.48
C VAL A 250 13.59 -34.03 -20.26
N VAL A 251 13.04 -35.11 -19.70
CA VAL A 251 13.80 -36.34 -19.44
C VAL A 251 14.28 -36.96 -20.75
N ARG A 252 13.48 -36.93 -21.82
CA ARG A 252 13.88 -37.45 -23.14
C ARG A 252 14.97 -36.62 -23.82
N GLU A 253 14.98 -35.31 -23.62
CA GLU A 253 16.01 -34.41 -24.15
C GLU A 253 17.35 -34.53 -23.41
N LEU A 254 17.30 -34.87 -22.12
CA LEU A 254 18.49 -35.06 -21.27
C LEU A 254 19.07 -36.49 -21.31
N SER A 255 18.42 -37.41 -22.04
CA SER A 255 18.82 -38.83 -22.19
C SER A 255 19.76 -39.03 -23.39
#